data_AF-A0A940C976-F1
#
_entry.id   AF-A0A940C976-F1
#
_cell.length_a   1.000
_cell.length_b   1.000
_cell.length_c   1.000
_cell.angle_alpha   90.00
_cell.angle_beta   90.00
_cell.angle_gamma   90.00
#
_symmetry.space_group_name_H-M   'P 1'
#
loop_
_entity.id
_entity.type
_entity.pdbx_description
1 polymer ?
#
loop_
_entity_poly.entity_id
_entity_poly.type
_entity_poly.pdbx_seq_one_letter_code
_entity_poly.pdbx_strand_id
1 'polypeptide(L)'
;MLTDKSMNQTVTKLKRFTATLMDRLFIPVGQAEAKGLYQTTQPLHAIPDASLFSPTPERWGGEGVYGWFLMDYTVPEALDSKALFIRPRTGFYEATLWVNGVIHSNFAAKFIEGSHGNHWCNRFTASAKAGEAFAFAMECYAYHDMPGTQPLTGEALADYTYPVAPTDICMRDDEVMDFLFDLKTLLSLRKALPAGSFRRAAVENALYEAHLKLLYDPGACPEEA
;
A
#
# COMPACT_ATOMS: atom_id res chain seq x y z
N MET A 1 17.34 17.70 32.64
CA MET A 1 17.22 18.27 31.27
C MET A 1 17.67 17.21 30.28
N LEU A 2 16.86 16.89 29.29
CA LEU A 2 17.31 16.07 28.16
C LEU A 2 18.36 16.86 27.37
N THR A 3 19.47 16.23 27.00
CA THR A 3 20.43 16.89 26.10
C THR A 3 19.92 16.84 24.66
N ASP A 4 20.34 17.80 23.82
CA ASP A 4 20.02 17.78 22.38
C ASP A 4 20.47 16.46 21.72
N LYS A 5 21.61 15.91 22.16
CA LYS A 5 22.11 14.63 21.68
C LYS A 5 21.14 13.48 22.02
N SER A 6 20.67 13.42 23.27
CA SER A 6 19.68 12.43 23.71
C SER A 6 18.38 12.56 22.93
N MET A 7 17.88 13.79 22.74
CA MET A 7 16.64 14.02 21.99
C MET A 7 16.77 13.61 20.53
N ASN A 8 17.90 13.90 19.89
CA ASN A 8 18.16 13.49 18.50
C ASN A 8 18.18 11.95 18.36
N GLN A 9 18.75 11.23 19.33
CA GLN A 9 18.71 9.76 19.34
C GLN A 9 17.27 9.23 19.47
N THR A 10 16.47 9.81 20.36
CA THR A 10 15.05 9.47 20.51
C THR A 10 14.28 9.66 19.21
N VAL A 11 14.45 10.82 18.54
CA VAL A 11 13.82 11.10 17.25
C VAL A 11 14.23 10.07 16.18
N THR A 12 15.50 9.68 16.13
CA THR A 12 15.98 8.65 15.19
C THR A 12 15.30 7.30 15.43
N LYS A 13 15.13 6.88 16.69
CA LYS A 13 14.43 5.64 17.04
C LYS A 13 12.95 5.71 16.65
N LEU A 14 12.26 6.81 16.98
CA LEU A 14 10.86 7.02 16.61
C LEU A 14 10.64 7.03 15.10
N LYS A 15 11.53 7.67 14.33
CA LYS A 15 11.48 7.63 12.86
C LYS A 15 11.59 6.21 12.34
N ARG A 16 12.54 5.41 12.84
CA ARG A 16 12.66 4.00 12.46
C ARG A 16 11.40 3.21 12.80
N PHE A 17 10.82 3.48 13.96
CA PHE A 17 9.59 2.81 14.41
C PHE A 17 8.39 3.09 13.49
N THR A 18 8.34 4.25 12.83
CA THR A 18 7.27 4.50 11.84
C THR A 18 7.27 3.49 10.69
N ALA A 19 8.42 2.91 10.33
CA ALA A 19 8.49 1.84 9.33
C ALA A 19 7.89 0.54 9.88
N THR A 20 8.23 0.17 11.12
CA THR A 20 7.65 -0.99 11.82
C THR A 20 6.12 -0.91 11.91
N LEU A 21 5.58 0.27 12.18
CA LEU A 21 4.12 0.49 12.22
C LEU A 21 3.49 0.41 10.83
N MET A 22 4.16 0.92 9.78
CA MET A 22 3.65 0.85 8.40
C MET A 22 3.41 -0.60 7.95
N ASP A 23 4.28 -1.53 8.35
CA ASP A 23 4.16 -2.95 8.02
C ASP A 23 2.99 -3.64 8.74
N ARG A 24 2.43 -2.99 9.77
CA ARG A 24 1.34 -3.51 10.61
C ARG A 24 -0.02 -2.87 10.31
N LEU A 25 -0.07 -1.87 9.45
CA LEU A 25 -1.31 -1.14 9.13
C LEU A 25 -2.42 -2.04 8.58
N PHE A 26 -2.05 -3.03 7.76
CA PHE A 26 -3.01 -3.90 7.08
C PHE A 26 -2.70 -5.36 7.37
N ILE A 27 -3.70 -6.07 7.88
CA ILE A 27 -3.63 -7.46 8.29
C ILE A 27 -4.38 -8.29 7.24
N PRO A 28 -3.69 -9.19 6.51
CA PRO A 28 -4.35 -10.09 5.57
C PRO A 28 -5.34 -11.02 6.30
N VAL A 29 -6.56 -11.10 5.78
CA VAL A 29 -7.67 -11.93 6.32
C VAL A 29 -8.31 -12.83 5.27
N GLY A 30 -7.86 -12.72 4.02
CA GLY A 30 -8.31 -13.55 2.91
C GLY A 30 -7.52 -13.24 1.65
N GLN A 31 -7.80 -13.96 0.57
CA GLN A 31 -7.17 -13.74 -0.74
C GLN A 31 -8.21 -13.83 -1.85
N ALA A 32 -8.02 -13.01 -2.87
CA ALA A 32 -8.73 -13.06 -4.13
C ALA A 32 -7.72 -13.48 -5.20
N GLU A 33 -7.88 -14.68 -5.75
CA GLU A 33 -7.00 -15.22 -6.78
C GLU A 33 -7.45 -14.78 -8.17
N ALA A 34 -6.48 -14.54 -9.05
CA ALA A 34 -6.76 -14.20 -10.42
C ALA A 34 -7.28 -15.42 -11.18
N LYS A 35 -8.52 -15.33 -11.67
CA LYS A 35 -9.17 -16.37 -12.49
C LYS A 35 -8.67 -16.39 -13.93
N GLY A 36 -8.10 -15.29 -14.38
CA GLY A 36 -7.54 -15.17 -15.72
C GLY A 36 -6.87 -13.83 -15.95
N LEU A 37 -6.08 -13.79 -17.02
CA LEU A 37 -5.38 -12.62 -17.52
C LEU A 37 -5.75 -12.38 -18.98
N TYR A 38 -6.02 -11.11 -19.31
CA TYR A 38 -6.05 -10.62 -20.68
C TYR A 38 -5.01 -9.52 -20.84
N GLN A 39 -4.12 -9.64 -21.82
CA GLN A 39 -3.11 -8.63 -22.11
C GLN A 39 -3.45 -7.89 -23.41
N THR A 40 -3.19 -6.59 -23.42
CA THR A 40 -3.38 -5.73 -24.59
C THR A 40 -2.40 -4.56 -24.57
N THR A 41 -2.13 -3.96 -25.72
CA THR A 41 -1.38 -2.70 -25.84
C THR A 41 -2.31 -1.50 -26.09
N GLN A 42 -3.61 -1.75 -26.20
CA GLN A 42 -4.62 -0.71 -26.38
C GLN A 42 -5.18 -0.30 -25.02
N PRO A 43 -5.34 1.00 -24.76
CA PRO A 43 -6.10 1.45 -23.60
C PRO A 43 -7.56 1.04 -23.77
N LEU A 44 -8.15 0.46 -22.73
CA LEU A 44 -9.56 0.09 -22.70
C LEU A 44 -10.30 0.95 -21.67
N HIS A 45 -11.60 1.15 -21.90
CA HIS A 45 -12.44 2.00 -21.04
C HIS A 45 -13.57 1.21 -20.37
N ALA A 46 -13.52 -0.11 -20.49
CA ALA A 46 -14.45 -1.04 -19.88
C ALA A 46 -13.72 -2.37 -19.64
N ILE A 47 -14.24 -3.15 -18.70
CA ILE A 47 -13.75 -4.51 -18.45
C ILE A 47 -13.89 -5.33 -19.75
N PRO A 48 -12.82 -5.98 -20.24
CA PRO A 48 -12.88 -6.80 -21.44
C PRO A 48 -13.86 -7.96 -21.28
N ASP A 49 -14.35 -8.48 -22.42
CA ASP A 49 -15.19 -9.67 -22.41
C ASP A 49 -14.44 -10.86 -21.78
N ALA A 50 -15.13 -11.61 -20.91
CA ALA A 50 -14.54 -12.70 -20.15
C ALA A 50 -13.96 -13.81 -21.05
N SER A 51 -14.45 -13.96 -22.29
CA SER A 51 -13.92 -14.93 -23.27
C SER A 51 -12.49 -14.62 -23.74
N LEU A 52 -12.00 -13.40 -23.52
CA LEU A 52 -10.64 -13.00 -23.88
C LEU A 52 -9.59 -13.41 -22.83
N PHE A 53 -10.02 -13.78 -21.63
CA PHE A 53 -9.12 -14.11 -20.53
C PHE A 53 -8.62 -15.55 -20.65
N SER A 54 -7.33 -15.73 -20.44
CA SER A 54 -6.67 -17.04 -20.40
C SER A 54 -6.11 -17.30 -19.00
N PRO A 55 -5.76 -18.56 -18.66
CA PRO A 55 -5.14 -18.87 -17.38
C PRO A 55 -3.93 -17.99 -17.10
N THR A 56 -3.76 -17.55 -15.85
CA THR A 56 -2.69 -16.63 -15.49
C THR A 56 -1.31 -17.30 -15.59
N PRO A 57 -0.36 -16.72 -16.35
CA PRO A 57 1.03 -17.18 -16.36
C PRO A 57 1.75 -16.81 -15.05
N GLU A 58 2.99 -17.29 -14.88
CA GLU A 58 3.85 -16.88 -13.74
C GLU A 58 4.24 -15.40 -13.82
N ARG A 59 4.39 -14.87 -15.05
CA ARG A 59 4.79 -13.50 -15.32
C ARG A 59 3.92 -12.89 -16.40
N TRP A 60 3.67 -11.59 -16.29
CA TRP A 60 2.90 -10.80 -17.25
C TRP A 60 3.65 -9.50 -17.59
N GLY A 61 3.20 -8.80 -18.62
CA GLY A 61 3.69 -7.47 -18.97
C GLY A 61 4.48 -7.45 -20.28
N GLY A 62 5.43 -6.53 -20.35
CA GLY A 62 6.08 -6.10 -21.59
C GLY A 62 5.90 -4.60 -21.81
N GLU A 63 6.73 -4.02 -22.67
CA GLU A 63 6.72 -2.59 -22.95
C GLU A 63 5.34 -2.12 -23.45
N GLY A 64 4.74 -1.15 -22.75
CA GLY A 64 3.45 -0.57 -23.08
C GLY A 64 2.25 -1.50 -22.89
N VAL A 65 2.41 -2.64 -22.20
CA VAL A 65 1.36 -3.64 -22.02
C VAL A 65 0.45 -3.30 -20.84
N TYR A 66 -0.85 -3.48 -21.04
CA TYR A 66 -1.88 -3.52 -20.02
C TYR A 66 -2.29 -4.96 -19.74
N GLY A 67 -2.40 -5.33 -18.47
CA GLY A 67 -2.84 -6.64 -17.99
C GLY A 67 -4.12 -6.51 -17.20
N TRP A 68 -5.18 -7.16 -17.65
CA TRP A 68 -6.45 -7.24 -16.96
C TRP A 68 -6.54 -8.53 -16.17
N PHE A 69 -6.79 -8.44 -14.87
CA PHE A 69 -6.99 -9.58 -13.98
C PHE A 69 -8.43 -9.61 -13.48
N LEU A 70 -9.12 -10.74 -13.64
CA LEU A 70 -10.43 -10.96 -13.03
C LEU A 70 -10.27 -11.76 -11.74
N MET A 71 -10.94 -11.31 -10.69
CA MET A 71 -10.94 -11.96 -9.38
C MET A 71 -12.35 -11.87 -8.79
N ASP A 72 -12.60 -12.68 -7.78
CA ASP A 72 -13.82 -12.65 -6.99
C ASP A 72 -13.51 -12.95 -5.53
N TYR A 73 -14.39 -12.49 -4.67
CA TYR A 73 -14.28 -12.71 -3.25
C TYR A 73 -15.67 -12.80 -2.63
N THR A 74 -15.91 -13.83 -1.83
CA THR A 74 -17.12 -13.95 -1.02
C THR A 74 -16.76 -13.72 0.44
N VAL A 75 -17.47 -12.80 1.10
CA VAL A 75 -17.19 -12.41 2.48
C VAL A 75 -17.52 -13.57 3.43
N PRO A 76 -16.53 -14.11 4.18
CA PRO A 76 -16.79 -15.12 5.20
C PRO A 76 -17.50 -14.51 6.42
N GLU A 77 -18.20 -15.34 7.18
CA GLU A 77 -18.96 -14.92 8.37
C GLU A 77 -18.11 -14.17 9.41
N ALA A 78 -16.84 -14.57 9.57
CA ALA A 78 -15.90 -13.91 10.49
C ALA A 78 -15.60 -12.43 10.16
N LEU A 79 -15.92 -11.98 8.95
CA LEU A 79 -15.68 -10.62 8.47
C LEU A 79 -16.95 -9.78 8.35
N ASP A 80 -18.09 -10.28 8.85
CA ASP A 80 -19.33 -9.51 8.87
C ASP A 80 -19.16 -8.18 9.61
N SER A 81 -19.75 -7.13 9.04
CA SER A 81 -19.71 -5.77 9.56
C SER A 81 -18.32 -5.14 9.66
N LYS A 82 -17.28 -5.75 9.06
CA LYS A 82 -15.92 -5.20 9.00
C LYS A 82 -15.70 -4.34 7.76
N ALA A 83 -14.86 -3.31 7.88
CA ALA A 83 -14.31 -2.62 6.72
C ALA A 83 -13.22 -3.51 6.09
N LEU A 84 -13.29 -3.72 4.77
CA LEU A 84 -12.33 -4.56 4.06
C LEU A 84 -11.59 -3.76 3.00
N PHE A 85 -10.33 -4.15 2.84
CA PHE A 85 -9.36 -3.51 1.96
C PHE A 85 -8.76 -4.56 1.03
N ILE A 86 -8.26 -4.09 -0.12
CA ILE A 86 -7.69 -4.94 -1.15
C ILE A 86 -6.25 -4.49 -1.45
N ARG A 87 -5.32 -5.44 -1.43
CA ARG A 87 -3.88 -5.22 -1.61
C ARG A 87 -3.33 -6.17 -2.67
N PRO A 88 -3.16 -5.72 -3.91
CA PRO A 88 -2.52 -6.50 -4.95
C PRO A 88 -1.06 -6.84 -4.57
N ARG A 89 -0.64 -8.09 -4.79
CA ARG A 89 0.77 -8.51 -4.66
C ARG A 89 1.47 -8.68 -6.01
N THR A 90 0.69 -8.84 -7.08
CA THR A 90 1.17 -8.75 -8.47
C THR A 90 1.94 -7.45 -8.67
N GLY A 91 3.06 -7.50 -9.40
CA GLY A 91 3.78 -6.30 -9.79
C GLY A 91 3.08 -5.56 -10.94
N PHE A 92 3.13 -4.22 -10.91
CA PHE A 92 2.63 -3.29 -11.92
C PHE A 92 3.27 -1.91 -11.69
N TYR A 93 3.11 -0.99 -12.63
CA TYR A 93 3.47 0.44 -12.48
C TYR A 93 2.34 1.27 -11.88
N GLU A 94 1.20 1.26 -12.55
CA GLU A 94 -0.05 1.81 -12.06
C GLU A 94 -1.14 0.77 -12.29
N ALA A 95 -2.21 0.82 -11.50
CA ALA A 95 -3.35 -0.04 -11.73
C ALA A 95 -4.67 0.66 -11.41
N THR A 96 -5.75 0.23 -12.08
CA THR A 96 -7.12 0.67 -11.81
C THR A 96 -7.92 -0.52 -11.28
N LEU A 97 -8.54 -0.32 -10.12
CA LEU A 97 -9.47 -1.28 -9.52
C LEU A 97 -10.90 -0.99 -9.97
N TRP A 98 -11.57 -2.05 -10.40
CA TRP A 98 -13.00 -2.11 -10.63
C TRP A 98 -13.64 -3.03 -9.59
N VAL A 99 -14.76 -2.61 -9.02
CA VAL A 99 -15.56 -3.40 -8.07
C VAL A 99 -16.98 -3.48 -8.64
N ASN A 100 -17.48 -4.70 -8.84
CA ASN A 100 -18.80 -4.98 -9.38
C ASN A 100 -19.10 -4.21 -10.70
N GLY A 101 -18.10 -4.15 -11.58
CA GLY A 101 -18.23 -3.49 -12.89
C GLY A 101 -18.03 -1.98 -12.89
N VAL A 102 -17.72 -1.37 -11.74
CA VAL A 102 -17.57 0.10 -11.60
C VAL A 102 -16.14 0.45 -11.23
N ILE A 103 -15.55 1.46 -11.88
CA ILE A 103 -14.24 2.02 -11.50
C ILE A 103 -14.32 2.51 -10.06
N HIS A 104 -13.43 2.02 -9.21
CA HIS A 104 -13.46 2.29 -7.78
C HIS A 104 -12.28 3.16 -7.33
N SER A 105 -11.06 2.77 -7.67
CA SER A 105 -9.84 3.43 -7.18
C SER A 105 -8.63 3.06 -8.03
N ASN A 106 -7.51 3.75 -7.87
CA ASN A 106 -6.23 3.38 -8.49
C ASN A 106 -5.22 2.87 -7.44
N PHE A 107 -4.19 2.18 -7.94
CA PHE A 107 -2.98 1.83 -7.22
C PHE A 107 -1.78 2.45 -7.93
N ALA A 108 -0.77 2.82 -7.16
CA ALA A 108 0.50 3.28 -7.70
C ALA A 108 1.63 2.49 -7.06
N ALA A 109 2.46 1.85 -7.88
CA ALA A 109 3.64 1.18 -7.38
C ALA A 109 4.71 2.20 -7.05
N LYS A 110 5.29 2.07 -5.86
CA LYS A 110 6.37 2.94 -5.40
C LYS A 110 7.70 2.51 -5.99
N PHE A 111 7.94 2.86 -7.25
CA PHE A 111 9.27 2.73 -7.85
C PHE A 111 10.17 3.94 -7.55
N ILE A 112 9.58 5.08 -7.17
CA ILE A 112 10.31 6.33 -6.86
C ILE A 112 9.84 6.86 -5.49
N GLU A 113 10.76 7.02 -4.55
CA GLU A 113 10.47 7.59 -3.23
C GLU A 113 10.01 9.06 -3.38
N GLY A 114 8.78 9.37 -2.94
CA GLY A 114 8.18 10.70 -3.04
C GLY A 114 7.39 10.97 -4.33
N SER A 115 7.25 9.98 -5.22
CA SER A 115 6.41 10.06 -6.42
C SER A 115 5.18 9.15 -6.29
N HIS A 116 4.03 9.63 -6.76
CA HIS A 116 2.70 9.01 -6.69
C HIS A 116 2.14 8.80 -5.25
N GLY A 117 0.81 8.89 -5.11
CA GLY A 117 0.13 8.78 -3.80
C GLY A 117 0.31 7.41 -3.13
N ASN A 118 0.08 7.33 -1.81
CA ASN A 118 0.26 6.10 -1.02
C ASN A 118 -0.92 5.11 -1.18
N HIS A 119 -1.25 4.73 -2.42
CA HIS A 119 -2.39 3.87 -2.79
C HIS A 119 -1.93 2.43 -3.06
N TRP A 120 -1.56 1.70 -2.03
CA TRP A 120 -1.10 0.31 -2.14
C TRP A 120 -2.07 -0.69 -1.48
N CYS A 121 -3.02 -0.19 -0.68
CA CYS A 121 -4.11 -0.98 -0.12
C CYS A 121 -5.34 -0.09 0.04
N ASN A 122 -6.42 -0.41 -0.70
CA ASN A 122 -7.58 0.46 -0.81
C ASN A 122 -8.80 -0.18 -0.16
N ARG A 123 -9.63 0.60 0.54
CA ARG A 123 -10.90 0.12 1.09
C ARG A 123 -11.88 -0.11 -0.06
N PHE A 124 -12.47 -1.29 -0.19
CA PHE A 124 -13.51 -1.56 -1.19
C PHE A 124 -14.91 -1.71 -0.58
N THR A 125 -15.00 -1.97 0.74
CA THR A 125 -16.27 -1.89 1.48
C THR A 125 -16.03 -1.37 2.89
N ALA A 126 -16.95 -0.54 3.38
CA ALA A 126 -16.89 0.03 4.73
C ALA A 126 -17.52 -0.89 5.79
N SER A 127 -18.42 -1.78 5.37
CA SER A 127 -19.13 -2.71 6.24
C SER A 127 -19.56 -3.90 5.39
N ALA A 128 -18.70 -4.91 5.32
CA ALA A 128 -18.95 -6.14 4.58
C ALA A 128 -20.16 -6.89 5.17
N LYS A 129 -20.91 -7.61 4.33
CA LYS A 129 -21.95 -8.53 4.79
C LYS A 129 -21.54 -9.97 4.54
N ALA A 130 -21.71 -10.85 5.52
CA ALA A 130 -21.44 -12.28 5.32
C ALA A 130 -22.19 -12.83 4.10
N GLY A 131 -21.48 -13.58 3.24
CA GLY A 131 -22.01 -14.12 2.00
C GLY A 131 -22.13 -13.12 0.84
N GLU A 132 -21.83 -11.83 1.05
CA GLU A 132 -21.73 -10.85 -0.04
C GLU A 132 -20.58 -11.23 -0.98
N ALA A 133 -20.87 -11.25 -2.28
CA ALA A 133 -19.90 -11.54 -3.32
C ALA A 133 -19.47 -10.25 -4.02
N PHE A 134 -18.16 -10.09 -4.18
CA PHE A 134 -17.53 -9.02 -4.94
C PHE A 134 -16.88 -9.60 -6.19
N ALA A 135 -17.15 -8.99 -7.34
CA ALA A 135 -16.40 -9.20 -8.57
C ALA A 135 -15.39 -8.08 -8.71
N PHE A 136 -14.11 -8.43 -8.87
CA PHE A 136 -13.04 -7.47 -9.08
C PHE A 136 -12.48 -7.61 -10.49
N ALA A 137 -12.17 -6.47 -11.11
CA ALA A 137 -11.25 -6.42 -12.22
C ALA A 137 -10.12 -5.44 -11.89
N MET A 138 -8.89 -5.83 -12.19
CA MET A 138 -7.73 -4.98 -12.01
C MET A 138 -7.04 -4.80 -13.35
N GLU A 139 -7.04 -3.57 -13.85
CA GLU A 139 -6.26 -3.16 -15.01
C GLU A 139 -4.89 -2.69 -14.51
N CYS A 140 -3.84 -3.43 -14.81
CA CYS A 140 -2.47 -3.07 -14.47
C CYS A 140 -1.73 -2.57 -15.71
N TYR A 141 -0.90 -1.55 -15.54
CA TYR A 141 0.00 -1.06 -16.58
C TYR A 141 1.44 -1.47 -16.30
N ALA A 142 2.12 -2.04 -17.30
CA ALA A 142 3.48 -2.55 -17.19
C ALA A 142 4.58 -1.48 -17.35
N TYR A 143 4.21 -0.24 -17.66
CA TYR A 143 5.13 0.84 -18.02
C TYR A 143 5.74 0.70 -19.43
N HIS A 144 6.57 1.66 -19.81
CA HIS A 144 7.25 1.73 -21.10
C HIS A 144 8.52 2.57 -21.00
N ASP A 145 9.39 2.46 -21.99
CA ASP A 145 10.51 3.38 -22.11
C ASP A 145 10.03 4.79 -22.49
N MET A 146 10.72 5.81 -21.99
CA MET A 146 10.48 7.21 -22.36
C MET A 146 11.73 7.80 -23.02
N PRO A 147 11.94 7.54 -24.33
CA PRO A 147 13.11 7.99 -25.06
C PRO A 147 13.35 9.50 -24.90
N GLY A 148 14.61 9.88 -24.73
CA GLY A 148 15.03 11.29 -24.61
C GLY A 148 14.89 11.89 -23.22
N THR A 149 14.33 11.17 -22.23
CA THR A 149 14.28 11.64 -20.84
C THR A 149 15.58 11.40 -20.07
N GLN A 150 16.36 10.39 -20.46
CA GLN A 150 17.61 10.00 -19.77
C GLN A 150 18.76 9.80 -20.78
N PRO A 151 19.25 10.86 -21.43
CA PRO A 151 20.22 10.77 -22.54
C PRO A 151 21.63 10.29 -22.11
N LEU A 152 21.89 10.17 -20.80
CA LEU A 152 23.19 9.80 -20.23
C LEU A 152 23.20 8.41 -19.57
N THR A 153 22.05 7.74 -19.47
CA THR A 153 21.95 6.38 -18.94
C THR A 153 22.04 5.38 -20.09
N GLY A 154 23.13 4.65 -20.18
CA GLY A 154 23.31 3.55 -21.15
C GLY A 154 22.72 2.23 -20.65
N GLU A 155 21.67 2.27 -19.82
CA GLU A 155 21.08 1.07 -19.24
C GLU A 155 20.32 0.28 -20.32
N ALA A 156 20.39 -1.04 -20.24
CA ALA A 156 19.57 -1.90 -21.09
C ALA A 156 18.09 -1.64 -20.79
N LEU A 157 17.26 -1.59 -21.83
CA LEU A 157 15.81 -1.48 -21.67
C LEU A 157 15.31 -2.57 -20.73
N ALA A 158 14.55 -2.18 -19.71
CA ALA A 158 13.87 -3.14 -18.85
C ALA A 158 12.89 -3.97 -19.70
N ASP A 159 12.67 -5.23 -19.31
CA ASP A 159 11.71 -6.09 -20.00
C ASP A 159 10.25 -5.77 -19.64
N TYR A 160 10.04 -4.92 -18.61
CA TYR A 160 8.74 -4.51 -18.08
C TYR A 160 7.84 -5.70 -17.74
N THR A 161 8.44 -6.82 -17.32
CA THR A 161 7.68 -8.00 -16.90
C THR A 161 7.62 -8.11 -15.38
N TYR A 162 6.47 -8.54 -14.86
CA TYR A 162 6.19 -8.62 -13.44
C TYR A 162 5.71 -10.01 -13.03
N PRO A 163 6.05 -10.47 -11.82
CA PRO A 163 5.45 -11.69 -11.29
C PRO A 163 3.95 -11.50 -11.07
N VAL A 164 3.18 -12.52 -11.41
CA VAL A 164 1.78 -12.63 -11.00
C VAL A 164 1.75 -13.22 -9.59
N ALA A 165 0.99 -12.60 -8.70
CA ALA A 165 0.80 -13.04 -7.33
C ALA A 165 -0.64 -12.78 -6.85
N PRO A 166 -1.11 -13.47 -5.80
CA PRO A 166 -2.46 -13.28 -5.27
C PRO A 166 -2.73 -11.84 -4.83
N THR A 167 -4.00 -11.48 -4.74
CA THR A 167 -4.41 -10.20 -4.14
C THR A 167 -4.93 -10.48 -2.74
N ASP A 168 -4.35 -9.81 -1.74
CA ASP A 168 -4.79 -9.98 -0.36
C ASP A 168 -6.06 -9.16 -0.11
N ILE A 169 -6.99 -9.74 0.65
CA ILE A 169 -8.05 -9.03 1.34
C ILE A 169 -7.56 -8.76 2.76
N CYS A 170 -7.63 -7.50 3.18
CA CYS A 170 -7.06 -7.05 4.44
C CYS A 170 -8.13 -6.38 5.32
N MET A 171 -7.93 -6.47 6.64
CA MET A 171 -8.43 -5.47 7.58
C MET A 171 -7.35 -4.41 7.82
N ARG A 172 -7.76 -3.26 8.33
CA ARG A 172 -6.85 -2.19 8.75
C ARG A 172 -6.88 -2.06 10.25
N ASP A 173 -5.71 -1.90 10.85
CA ASP A 173 -5.58 -1.53 12.25
C ASP A 173 -5.66 0.00 12.37
N ASP A 174 -6.85 0.49 12.72
CA ASP A 174 -7.13 1.93 12.82
C ASP A 174 -6.37 2.58 13.99
N GLU A 175 -6.12 1.86 15.08
CA GLU A 175 -5.37 2.38 16.23
C GLU A 175 -3.90 2.57 15.87
N VAL A 176 -3.29 1.60 15.18
CA VAL A 176 -1.93 1.72 14.64
C VAL A 176 -1.85 2.84 13.61
N MET A 177 -2.87 2.97 12.75
CA MET A 177 -2.92 4.02 11.74
C MET A 177 -2.95 5.41 12.37
N ASP A 178 -3.89 5.65 13.29
CA ASP A 178 -4.05 6.93 13.96
C ASP A 178 -2.77 7.32 14.72
N PHE A 179 -2.23 6.40 15.51
CA PHE A 179 -0.97 6.62 16.22
C PHE A 179 0.19 6.95 15.28
N LEU A 180 0.31 6.23 14.16
CA LEU A 180 1.35 6.47 13.15
C LEU A 180 1.23 7.88 12.54
N PHE A 181 0.02 8.34 12.23
CA PHE A 181 -0.19 9.67 11.67
C PHE A 181 0.14 10.77 12.68
N ASP A 182 -0.26 10.60 13.95
CA ASP A 182 0.10 11.53 15.02
C ASP A 182 1.62 11.60 15.20
N LEU A 183 2.29 10.44 15.27
CA LEU A 183 3.74 10.37 15.40
C LEU A 183 4.47 11.03 14.22
N LYS A 184 4.07 10.74 12.98
CA LYS A 184 4.65 11.37 11.79
C LYS A 184 4.42 12.88 11.77
N THR A 185 3.25 13.34 12.23
CA THR A 185 2.91 14.76 12.33
C THR A 185 3.82 15.45 13.34
N LEU A 186 3.98 14.91 14.55
CA LEU A 186 4.87 15.45 15.57
C LEU A 186 6.33 15.47 15.12
N LEU A 187 6.82 14.39 14.49
CA LEU A 187 8.17 14.33 13.93
C LEU A 187 8.41 15.40 12.85
N SER A 188 7.39 15.66 12.02
CA SER A 188 7.43 16.69 10.97
C SER A 188 7.39 18.10 11.56
N LEU A 189 6.54 18.35 12.56
CA LEU A 189 6.50 19.62 13.29
C LEU A 189 7.83 19.94 13.96
N ARG A 190 8.46 18.94 14.61
CA ARG A 190 9.78 19.09 15.23
C ARG A 190 10.87 19.48 14.21
N LYS A 191 10.78 18.98 12.97
CA LYS A 191 11.70 19.34 11.88
C LYS A 191 11.45 20.76 11.37
N ALA A 192 10.19 21.18 11.29
CA ALA A 192 9.81 22.48 10.72
C ALA A 192 9.95 23.65 11.71
N LEU A 193 9.78 23.41 13.02
CA LEU A 193 9.78 24.47 14.02
C LEU A 193 11.20 24.91 14.42
N PRO A 194 11.43 26.22 14.68
CA PRO A 194 12.71 26.73 15.15
C PRO A 194 13.16 26.12 16.48
N ALA A 195 14.47 25.97 16.69
CA ALA A 195 15.03 25.37 17.90
C ALA A 195 14.60 26.10 19.20
N GLY A 196 14.51 27.43 19.17
CA GLY A 196 14.06 28.23 20.32
C GLY A 196 12.55 28.30 20.53
N SER A 197 11.75 27.53 19.77
CA SER A 197 10.28 27.60 19.86
C SER A 197 9.75 26.81 21.06
N PHE A 198 8.93 27.46 21.90
CA PHE A 198 8.19 26.76 22.96
C PHE A 198 7.28 25.65 22.41
N ARG A 199 6.73 25.83 21.20
CA ARG A 199 5.93 24.78 20.55
C ARG A 199 6.78 23.57 20.20
N ARG A 200 8.02 23.79 19.74
CA ARG A 200 8.95 22.69 19.48
C ARG A 200 9.30 21.95 20.75
N ALA A 201 9.56 22.66 21.86
CA ALA A 201 9.83 22.04 23.15
C ALA A 201 8.66 21.16 23.62
N ALA A 202 7.41 21.62 23.45
CA ALA A 202 6.22 20.81 23.76
C ALA A 202 6.13 19.54 22.90
N VAL A 203 6.43 19.65 21.59
CA VAL A 203 6.49 18.49 20.68
C VAL A 203 7.60 17.51 21.08
N GLU A 204 8.79 18.01 21.41
CA GLU A 204 9.91 17.16 21.84
C GLU A 204 9.61 16.42 23.15
N ASN A 205 8.94 17.08 24.10
CA ASN A 205 8.46 16.44 25.32
C ASN A 205 7.45 15.33 25.01
N ALA A 206 6.46 15.58 24.14
CA ALA A 206 5.49 14.55 23.75
C ALA A 206 6.15 13.35 23.04
N LEU A 207 7.12 13.60 22.16
CA LEU A 207 7.90 12.55 21.50
C LEU A 207 8.73 11.74 22.51
N TYR A 208 9.31 12.41 23.52
CA TYR A 208 10.06 11.73 24.57
C TYR A 208 9.14 10.87 25.47
N GLU A 209 7.97 11.38 25.86
CA GLU A 209 6.97 10.61 26.60
C GLU A 209 6.50 9.38 25.81
N ALA A 210 6.26 9.52 24.51
CA ALA A 210 5.96 8.37 23.65
C ALA A 210 7.11 7.37 23.65
N HIS A 211 8.36 7.83 23.48
CA HIS A 211 9.54 6.97 23.49
C HIS A 211 9.68 6.12 24.76
N LEU A 212 9.27 6.64 25.92
CA LEU A 212 9.33 5.91 27.19
C LEU A 212 8.29 4.78 27.31
N LYS A 213 7.20 4.85 26.55
CA LYS A 213 6.08 3.91 26.62
C LYS A 213 6.08 2.89 25.48
N LEU A 214 6.73 3.22 24.36
CA LEU A 214 6.70 2.39 23.16
C LEU A 214 7.59 1.16 23.25
N LEU A 215 7.02 0.03 22.87
CA LEU A 215 7.74 -1.20 22.57
C LEU A 215 8.17 -1.15 21.10
N TYR A 216 9.47 -0.96 20.88
CA TYR A 216 10.04 -0.78 19.53
C TYR A 216 10.07 -2.06 18.70
N ASP A 217 9.86 -3.21 19.33
CA ASP A 217 9.71 -4.51 18.67
C ASP A 217 8.43 -5.20 19.14
N PRO A 218 7.26 -4.83 18.58
CA PRO A 218 6.00 -5.44 18.96
C PRO A 218 5.91 -6.93 18.56
N GLY A 219 6.83 -7.45 17.75
CA GLY A 219 6.86 -8.88 17.39
C GLY A 219 7.56 -9.75 18.43
N ALA A 220 8.40 -9.15 19.27
CA ALA A 220 9.04 -9.81 20.40
C ALA A 220 8.17 -9.79 21.67
N CYS A 221 7.03 -9.11 21.63
CA CYS A 221 6.07 -9.08 22.72
C CYS A 221 5.08 -10.25 22.54
N PRO A 222 4.79 -11.03 23.60
CA PRO A 222 3.67 -11.97 23.54
C PRO A 222 2.38 -11.19 23.23
N GLU A 223 1.44 -11.80 22.49
CA GLU A 223 0.09 -11.24 22.36
C GLU A 223 -0.40 -10.92 23.78
N GLU A 224 -0.70 -9.64 24.03
CA GLU A 224 -1.10 -9.19 25.36
C GLU A 224 -2.34 -9.99 25.81
N ALA A 225 -2.23 -10.60 26.99
CA ALA A 225 -3.29 -11.33 27.68
C ALA A 225 -4.34 -10.39 28.29
#